data_AF-A0A5N7BNX6-F1
#
_entry.id   AF-A0A5N7BNX6-F1
#
_cell.length_a   1.000
_cell.length_b   1.000
_cell.length_c   1.000
_cell.angle_alpha   90.00
_cell.angle_beta   90.00
_cell.angle_gamma   90.00
#
_symmetry.space_group_name_H-M   'P 1'
#
loop_
_entity.id
_entity.type
_entity.pdbx_description
1 polymer ?
#
loop_
_entity_poly.entity_id
_entity_poly.type
_entity_poly.pdbx_seq_one_letter_code
_entity_poly.pdbx_strand_id
1 'polypeptide(L)'
;MVAVRIYSFQEEHLDIPTHLKTTIPTELRDAFYRARFIAGRTFRGLEYLEISQANRYQAMCPCTNINYYRHQTSVLRLFSWHHDYHWRDPTLAPTEKLDPAILCFHIDQSAYQSYQAIFAKHREAFMSGLFLAWDNAKRAMEAIAAKVRLSEIERRMWNQFWHISFLGEMQKWESRALALSLPSWEEIIDELYDAILECVEGADDMLANATRGIANTGGLL
;
A
#
# COMPACT_ATOMS: atom_id res chain seq x y z
N MET A 1 -2.01 -13.37 1.89
CA MET A 1 -1.32 -12.07 1.97
C MET A 1 -1.16 -11.58 0.54
N VAL A 2 -1.86 -10.50 0.17
CA VAL A 2 -1.74 -9.92 -1.16
C VAL A 2 -0.51 -9.02 -1.15
N ALA A 3 0.67 -9.59 -1.39
CA ALA A 3 1.90 -8.82 -1.51
C ALA A 3 1.94 -8.18 -2.90
N VAL A 4 1.42 -6.96 -3.02
CA VAL A 4 1.59 -6.18 -4.24
C VAL A 4 2.99 -5.59 -4.19
N ARG A 5 3.89 -6.02 -5.08
CA ARG A 5 5.14 -5.27 -5.34
C ARG A 5 4.76 -3.97 -6.05
N ILE A 6 4.35 -2.97 -5.27
CA ILE A 6 3.86 -1.68 -5.78
C ILE A 6 5.03 -0.83 -6.31
N TYR A 7 6.22 -1.03 -5.79
CA TYR A 7 7.38 -0.21 -6.09
C TYR A 7 8.38 -0.93 -7.00
N SER A 8 8.77 -0.26 -8.07
CA SER A 8 9.95 -0.59 -8.86
C SER A 8 10.98 0.52 -8.68
N PHE A 9 12.05 0.19 -7.98
CA PHE A 9 13.19 1.09 -7.77
C PHE A 9 14.27 0.81 -8.79
N GLN A 10 14.89 1.88 -9.30
CA GLN A 10 16.12 1.77 -10.11
C GLN A 10 17.30 1.64 -9.14
N GLU A 11 17.96 0.49 -9.14
CA GLU A 11 19.02 0.18 -8.17
C GLU A 11 20.18 1.18 -8.28
N GLU A 12 20.48 1.67 -9.49
CA GLU A 12 21.56 2.63 -9.74
C GLU A 12 21.28 4.01 -9.09
N HIS A 13 20.01 4.31 -8.80
CA HIS A 13 19.61 5.56 -8.16
C HIS A 13 19.65 5.50 -6.63
N LEU A 14 19.81 4.29 -6.04
CA LEU A 14 19.74 4.09 -4.59
C LEU A 14 21.10 4.24 -3.89
N ASP A 15 22.18 4.42 -4.63
CA ASP A 15 23.52 4.59 -4.07
C ASP A 15 24.32 5.65 -4.83
N ILE A 16 25.32 6.24 -4.18
CA ILE A 16 26.16 7.27 -4.79
C ILE A 16 26.87 6.65 -6.01
N PRO A 17 26.84 7.30 -7.18
CA PRO A 17 27.58 6.83 -8.34
C PRO A 17 29.08 6.69 -8.04
N THR A 18 29.72 5.64 -8.55
CA THR A 18 31.12 5.29 -8.24
C THR A 18 32.10 6.45 -8.45
N HIS A 19 31.92 7.21 -9.54
CA HIS A 19 32.77 8.36 -9.86
C HIS A 19 32.60 9.51 -8.84
N LEU A 20 31.41 9.66 -8.27
CA LEU A 20 31.10 10.71 -7.31
C LEU A 20 31.59 10.31 -5.91
N LYS A 21 31.55 9.01 -5.58
CA LYS A 21 32.10 8.48 -4.31
C LYS A 21 33.57 8.83 -4.10
N THR A 22 34.37 8.92 -5.16
CA THR A 22 35.81 9.23 -5.06
C THR A 22 36.10 10.72 -4.96
N THR A 23 35.18 11.58 -5.40
CA THR A 23 35.41 13.03 -5.50
C THR A 23 34.77 13.81 -4.34
N ILE A 24 33.63 13.35 -3.82
CA ILE A 24 32.96 14.07 -2.74
C ILE A 24 33.65 13.86 -1.38
N PRO A 25 33.58 14.86 -0.48
CA PRO A 25 34.06 14.74 0.89
C PRO A 25 33.37 13.61 1.66
N THR A 26 34.12 13.00 2.58
CA THR A 26 33.64 11.88 3.41
C THR A 26 32.43 12.28 4.25
N GLU A 27 32.39 13.52 4.74
CA GLU A 27 31.27 14.05 5.53
C GLU A 27 29.94 14.03 4.75
N LEU A 28 29.99 14.34 3.44
CA LEU A 28 28.81 14.31 2.58
C LEU A 28 28.35 12.88 2.31
N ARG A 29 29.31 11.98 2.07
CA ARG A 29 29.07 10.56 1.87
C ARG A 29 28.44 9.90 3.12
N ASP A 30 28.96 10.21 4.31
CA ASP A 30 28.44 9.68 5.57
C ASP A 30 27.02 10.20 5.85
N ALA A 31 26.79 11.48 5.58
CA ALA A 31 25.46 12.09 5.67
C ALA A 31 24.46 11.39 4.74
N PHE A 32 24.86 11.12 3.49
CA PHE A 32 24.04 10.36 2.55
C PHE A 32 23.72 8.96 3.05
N TYR A 33 24.71 8.18 3.50
CA TYR A 33 24.44 6.81 3.94
C TYR A 33 23.56 6.77 5.18
N ARG A 34 23.66 7.77 6.06
CA ARG A 34 22.73 7.94 7.17
C ARG A 34 21.31 8.24 6.68
N ALA A 35 21.16 9.15 5.70
CA ALA A 35 19.87 9.47 5.10
C ALA A 35 19.27 8.24 4.40
N ARG A 36 20.05 7.52 3.59
CA ARG A 36 19.67 6.26 2.93
C ARG A 36 19.24 5.19 3.92
N PHE A 37 19.96 5.03 5.02
CA PHE A 37 19.59 4.08 6.07
C PHE A 37 18.25 4.43 6.71
N ILE A 38 18.03 5.72 7.02
CA ILE A 38 16.75 6.20 7.57
C ILE A 38 15.63 5.99 6.56
N ALA A 39 15.82 6.36 5.29
CA ALA A 39 14.86 6.11 4.22
C ALA A 39 14.47 4.63 4.12
N GLY A 40 15.44 3.72 4.14
CA GLY A 40 15.18 2.28 4.11
C GLY A 40 14.48 1.73 5.36
N ARG A 41 14.60 2.39 6.52
CA ARG A 41 13.80 2.07 7.71
C ARG A 41 12.38 2.61 7.60
N THR A 42 12.22 3.83 7.11
CA THR A 42 10.93 4.46 6.88
C THR A 42 10.14 3.68 5.83
N PHE A 43 10.76 3.28 4.73
CA PHE A 43 10.14 2.45 3.71
C PHE A 43 9.61 1.12 4.27
N ARG A 44 10.41 0.40 5.08
CA ARG A 44 9.95 -0.83 5.75
C ARG A 44 8.77 -0.59 6.71
N GLY A 45 8.74 0.56 7.38
CA GLY A 45 7.59 0.97 8.20
C GLY A 45 6.34 1.21 7.35
N LEU A 46 6.49 1.80 6.16
CA LEU A 46 5.40 1.97 5.21
C LEU A 46 4.88 0.64 4.68
N GLU A 47 5.76 -0.29 4.31
CA GLU A 47 5.36 -1.63 3.83
C GLU A 47 4.43 -2.33 4.83
N TYR A 48 4.69 -2.21 6.13
CA TYR A 48 3.80 -2.74 7.17
C TYR A 48 2.42 -2.09 7.14
N LEU A 49 2.34 -0.76 7.00
CA LEU A 49 1.06 -0.05 6.91
C LEU A 49 0.31 -0.40 5.63
N GLU A 50 1.00 -0.55 4.49
CA GLU A 50 0.39 -0.95 3.23
C GLU A 50 -0.13 -2.39 3.28
N ILE A 51 0.60 -3.32 3.89
CA ILE A 51 0.10 -4.69 4.13
C ILE A 51 -1.15 -4.66 5.01
N SER A 52 -1.14 -3.83 6.05
CA SER A 52 -2.30 -3.64 6.92
C SER A 52 -3.50 -3.13 6.08
N GLN A 53 -3.31 -2.04 5.33
CA GLN A 53 -4.33 -1.47 4.44
C GLN A 53 -4.86 -2.49 3.43
N ALA A 54 -4.01 -3.34 2.85
CA ALA A 54 -4.41 -4.38 1.91
C ALA A 54 -5.25 -5.47 2.58
N ASN A 55 -5.01 -5.77 3.87
CA ASN A 55 -5.78 -6.73 4.64
C ASN A 55 -7.06 -6.14 5.26
N ARG A 56 -7.47 -4.92 4.88
CA ARG A 56 -8.65 -4.24 5.44
C ARG A 56 -9.94 -5.06 5.37
N TYR A 57 -10.16 -5.80 4.28
CA TYR A 57 -11.34 -6.65 4.13
C TYR A 57 -11.35 -7.79 5.14
N GLN A 58 -10.18 -8.35 5.45
CA GLN A 58 -10.03 -9.39 6.47
C GLN A 58 -10.39 -8.90 7.87
N ALA A 59 -10.24 -7.60 8.13
CA ALA A 59 -10.54 -6.99 9.41
C ALA A 59 -12.04 -6.74 9.64
N MET A 60 -12.88 -6.97 8.62
CA MET A 60 -14.33 -6.85 8.74
C MET A 60 -14.96 -8.00 9.54
N CYS A 61 -14.20 -9.03 9.90
CA CYS A 61 -14.66 -10.15 10.70
C CYS A 61 -13.77 -10.31 11.96
N PRO A 62 -14.33 -10.24 13.18
CA PRO A 62 -13.53 -10.40 14.38
C PRO A 62 -13.04 -11.85 14.52
N CYS A 63 -11.80 -12.03 14.98
CA CYS A 63 -11.18 -13.35 15.12
C CYS A 63 -11.87 -14.28 16.13
N THR A 64 -12.72 -13.72 17.00
CA THR A 64 -13.56 -14.45 17.95
C THR A 64 -14.81 -15.04 17.32
N ASN A 65 -15.17 -14.65 16.09
CA ASN A 65 -16.35 -15.14 15.40
C ASN A 65 -16.12 -16.56 14.85
N ILE A 66 -17.14 -17.42 14.97
CA ILE A 66 -17.10 -18.79 14.43
C ILE A 66 -16.88 -18.83 12.91
N ASN A 67 -17.30 -17.79 12.19
CA ASN A 67 -17.16 -17.67 10.74
C ASN A 67 -15.85 -17.04 10.30
N TYR A 68 -14.95 -16.68 11.22
CA TYR A 68 -13.71 -15.97 10.91
C TYR A 68 -12.92 -16.62 9.77
N TYR A 69 -12.60 -17.91 9.88
CA TYR A 69 -11.85 -18.63 8.84
C TYR A 69 -12.58 -18.70 7.50
N ARG A 70 -13.92 -18.81 7.52
CA ARG A 70 -14.74 -18.84 6.30
C ARG A 70 -14.71 -17.48 5.60
N HIS A 71 -14.82 -16.40 6.37
CA HIS A 71 -14.69 -15.03 5.86
C HIS A 71 -13.28 -14.79 5.29
N GLN A 72 -12.22 -15.12 6.02
CA GLN A 72 -10.83 -14.97 5.55
C GLN A 72 -10.60 -15.69 4.21
N THR A 73 -11.09 -16.93 4.10
CA THR A 73 -10.96 -17.73 2.88
C THR A 73 -11.77 -17.12 1.73
N SER A 74 -12.95 -16.58 2.01
CA SER A 74 -13.82 -15.95 1.00
C SER A 74 -13.21 -14.66 0.47
N VAL A 75 -12.68 -13.80 1.35
CA VAL A 75 -11.94 -12.60 0.97
C VAL A 75 -10.71 -12.96 0.13
N LEU A 76 -9.93 -13.97 0.55
CA LEU A 76 -8.76 -14.40 -0.22
C LEU A 76 -9.17 -14.90 -1.61
N ARG A 77 -10.23 -15.72 -1.72
CA ARG A 77 -10.74 -16.22 -3.01
C ARG A 77 -11.19 -15.08 -3.92
N LEU A 78 -11.98 -14.16 -3.37
CA LEU A 78 -12.52 -13.02 -4.12
C LEU A 78 -11.39 -12.18 -4.73
N PHE A 79 -10.39 -11.80 -3.93
CA PHE A 79 -9.28 -10.95 -4.40
C PHE A 79 -8.10 -11.72 -5.03
N SER A 80 -8.16 -13.05 -5.08
CA SER A 80 -7.23 -13.86 -5.90
C SER A 80 -7.84 -14.23 -7.26
N TRP A 81 -9.14 -14.03 -7.43
CA TRP A 81 -9.77 -14.14 -8.73
C TRP A 81 -9.21 -13.03 -9.62
N HIS A 82 -8.71 -13.43 -10.78
CA HIS A 82 -8.10 -12.54 -11.74
C HIS A 82 -8.68 -12.89 -13.09
N HIS A 83 -9.00 -11.86 -13.86
CA HIS A 83 -9.48 -12.04 -15.21
C HIS A 83 -8.28 -12.36 -16.12
N ASP A 84 -8.02 -13.65 -16.37
CA ASP A 84 -6.90 -14.12 -17.22
C ASP A 84 -7.09 -13.80 -18.70
N TYR A 85 -8.16 -13.11 -19.09
CA TYR A 85 -8.38 -12.73 -20.47
C TYR A 85 -7.36 -11.68 -20.91
N HIS A 86 -6.30 -12.16 -21.56
CA HIS A 86 -5.30 -11.32 -22.20
C HIS A 86 -5.59 -11.28 -23.70
N TRP A 87 -5.91 -10.11 -24.25
CA TRP A 87 -6.25 -9.95 -25.68
C TRP A 87 -5.15 -10.42 -26.66
N ARG A 88 -3.90 -10.56 -26.19
CA ARG A 88 -2.77 -11.11 -26.96
C ARG A 88 -2.63 -12.63 -26.89
N ASP A 89 -3.39 -13.30 -26.02
CA ASP A 89 -3.39 -14.75 -25.85
C ASP A 89 -4.84 -15.29 -25.98
N PRO A 90 -5.45 -15.19 -27.17
CA PRO A 90 -6.88 -15.47 -27.39
C PRO A 90 -7.27 -16.95 -27.23
N THR A 91 -6.33 -17.83 -26.93
CA THR A 91 -6.57 -19.26 -26.70
C THR A 91 -6.89 -19.59 -25.24
N LEU A 92 -6.72 -18.65 -24.30
CA LEU A 92 -7.14 -18.83 -22.92
C LEU A 92 -8.64 -18.50 -22.83
N ALA A 93 -9.43 -19.47 -22.38
CA ALA A 93 -10.82 -19.23 -22.02
C ALA A 93 -10.87 -18.18 -20.89
N PRO A 94 -11.87 -17.28 -20.87
CA PRO A 94 -12.07 -16.36 -19.76
C PRO A 94 -12.11 -17.13 -18.43
N THR A 95 -11.49 -16.59 -17.39
CA THR A 95 -11.55 -17.18 -16.05
C THR A 95 -13.01 -17.29 -15.61
N GLU A 96 -13.42 -18.51 -15.25
CA GLU A 96 -14.77 -18.77 -14.79
C GLU A 96 -15.06 -17.94 -13.53
N LYS A 97 -16.25 -17.31 -13.50
CA LYS A 97 -16.69 -16.57 -12.32
C LYS A 97 -16.86 -17.52 -11.14
N LEU A 98 -16.73 -16.98 -9.92
CA LEU A 98 -16.88 -17.76 -8.69
C LEU A 98 -18.35 -18.14 -8.47
N ASP A 99 -18.60 -19.38 -8.08
CA ASP A 99 -19.91 -19.83 -7.58
C ASP A 99 -20.21 -19.12 -6.25
N PRO A 100 -21.34 -18.40 -6.10
CA PRO A 100 -21.73 -17.78 -4.85
C PRO A 100 -21.70 -18.71 -3.62
N ALA A 101 -22.00 -20.00 -3.81
CA ALA A 101 -22.08 -20.98 -2.72
C ALA A 101 -20.73 -21.21 -2.02
N ILE A 102 -19.61 -20.85 -2.65
CA ILE A 102 -18.27 -21.02 -2.09
C ILE A 102 -17.79 -19.80 -1.28
N LEU A 103 -18.58 -18.72 -1.28
CA LEU A 103 -18.28 -17.47 -0.59
C LEU A 103 -19.16 -17.32 0.66
N CYS A 104 -18.50 -17.21 1.81
CA CYS A 104 -19.12 -17.04 3.12
C CYS A 104 -18.54 -15.81 3.81
N PHE A 105 -19.12 -14.63 3.54
CA PHE A 105 -18.72 -13.41 4.22
C PHE A 105 -19.47 -13.25 5.54
N HIS A 106 -18.73 -12.93 6.60
CA HIS A 106 -19.29 -12.35 7.82
C HIS A 106 -18.71 -10.94 7.97
N ILE A 107 -19.57 -9.93 7.98
CA ILE A 107 -19.16 -8.54 7.96
C ILE A 107 -19.70 -7.84 9.21
N ASP A 108 -18.80 -7.21 9.96
CA ASP A 108 -19.06 -6.54 11.24
C ASP A 108 -18.44 -5.13 11.20
N GLN A 109 -19.32 -4.13 11.27
CA GLN A 109 -18.92 -2.72 11.26
C GLN A 109 -18.10 -2.31 12.48
N SER A 110 -18.44 -2.82 13.66
CA SER A 110 -17.73 -2.52 14.90
C SER A 110 -16.32 -3.10 14.89
N ALA A 111 -16.15 -4.31 14.35
CA ALA A 111 -14.84 -4.91 14.13
C ALA A 111 -13.99 -4.05 13.18
N TYR A 112 -14.57 -3.59 12.07
CA TYR A 112 -13.87 -2.73 11.11
C TYR A 112 -13.50 -1.37 11.70
N GLN A 113 -14.40 -0.71 12.42
CA GLN A 113 -14.14 0.58 13.09
C GLN A 113 -13.04 0.46 14.15
N SER A 114 -13.04 -0.64 14.91
CA SER A 114 -11.97 -0.92 15.88
C SER A 114 -10.62 -1.07 15.18
N TYR A 115 -10.60 -1.76 14.04
CA TYR A 115 -9.42 -1.90 13.20
C TYR A 115 -8.96 -0.56 12.61
N GLN A 116 -9.87 0.29 12.14
CA GLN A 116 -9.56 1.65 11.67
C GLN A 116 -8.89 2.49 12.76
N ALA A 117 -9.39 2.45 13.99
CA ALA A 117 -8.79 3.17 15.12
C ALA A 117 -7.36 2.68 15.41
N ILE A 118 -7.13 1.37 15.37
CA ILE A 118 -5.79 0.79 15.54
C ILE A 118 -4.87 1.21 14.39
N PHE A 119 -5.34 1.16 13.14
CA PHE A 119 -4.58 1.59 11.98
C PHE A 119 -4.20 3.07 12.06
N ALA A 120 -5.15 3.94 12.42
CA ALA A 120 -4.92 5.38 12.56
C ALA A 120 -3.81 5.67 13.58
N LYS A 121 -3.79 4.96 14.72
CA LYS A 121 -2.72 5.05 15.71
C LYS A 121 -1.35 4.62 15.16
N HIS A 122 -1.29 3.52 14.40
CA HIS A 122 -0.05 3.07 13.78
C HIS A 122 0.44 4.06 12.72
N ARG A 123 -0.47 4.62 11.92
CA ARG A 123 -0.16 5.65 10.93
C ARG A 123 0.35 6.91 11.61
N GLU A 124 -0.28 7.37 12.68
CA GLU A 124 0.19 8.54 13.45
C GLU A 124 1.59 8.32 14.02
N ALA A 125 1.85 7.15 14.63
CA ALA A 125 3.17 6.79 15.14
C ALA A 125 4.24 6.72 14.03
N PHE A 126 3.87 6.19 12.85
CA PHE A 126 4.73 6.21 11.67
C PHE A 126 5.05 7.63 11.22
N MET A 127 4.04 8.50 11.11
CA MET A 127 4.18 9.87 10.62
C MET A 127 5.03 10.73 11.57
N SER A 128 4.73 10.67 12.87
CA SER A 128 5.45 11.42 13.90
C SER A 128 6.84 10.85 14.22
N GLY A 129 7.08 9.57 13.92
CA GLY A 129 8.35 8.88 14.15
C GLY A 129 9.20 8.76 12.89
N LEU A 130 8.98 7.69 12.13
CA LEU A 130 9.83 7.30 11.00
C LEU A 130 9.80 8.31 9.85
N PHE A 131 8.62 8.84 9.53
CA PHE A 131 8.48 9.80 8.43
C PHE A 131 9.12 11.15 8.78
N LEU A 132 8.90 11.64 10.01
CA LEU A 132 9.58 12.84 10.51
C LEU A 132 11.10 12.66 10.58
N ALA A 133 11.59 11.50 11.01
CA ALA A 133 13.02 11.20 11.02
C ALA A 133 13.63 11.25 9.61
N TRP A 134 12.88 10.80 8.60
CA TRP A 134 13.27 10.92 7.20
C TRP A 134 13.32 12.38 6.72
N ASP A 135 12.30 13.19 7.02
CA ASP A 135 12.32 14.63 6.67
C ASP A 135 13.51 15.36 7.30
N ASN A 136 13.79 15.08 8.58
CA ASN A 136 14.95 15.62 9.28
C ASN A 136 16.27 15.15 8.65
N ALA A 137 16.36 13.90 8.20
CA ALA A 137 17.54 13.38 7.53
C ALA A 137 17.79 14.07 6.18
N LYS A 138 16.73 14.34 5.40
CA LYS A 138 16.83 15.14 4.17
C LYS A 138 17.41 16.53 4.48
N ARG A 139 16.81 17.26 5.43
CA ARG A 139 17.28 18.60 5.83
C ARG A 139 18.73 18.59 6.34
N ALA A 140 19.10 17.59 7.13
CA ALA A 140 20.47 17.46 7.64
C ALA A 140 21.47 17.22 6.52
N MET A 141 21.11 16.39 5.53
CA MET A 141 21.93 16.16 4.34
C MET A 141 22.10 17.48 3.56
N GLU A 142 21.02 18.19 3.24
CA GLU A 142 21.06 19.47 2.53
C GLU A 142 21.96 20.49 3.24
N ALA A 143 21.85 20.57 4.57
CA ALA A 143 22.69 21.46 5.37
C ALA A 143 24.18 21.10 5.31
N ILE A 144 24.52 19.82 5.17
CA ILE A 144 25.91 19.37 5.00
C ILE A 144 26.38 19.65 3.57
N ALA A 145 25.56 19.34 2.56
CA ALA A 145 25.83 19.63 1.15
C ALA A 145 26.11 21.12 0.90
N ALA A 146 25.40 22.01 1.60
CA ALA A 146 25.62 23.45 1.52
C ALA A 146 26.94 23.94 2.17
N LYS A 147 27.48 23.20 3.14
CA LYS A 147 28.70 23.58 3.89
C LYS A 147 29.97 23.04 3.25
N VAL A 148 29.90 21.87 2.62
CA VAL A 148 31.07 21.25 2.01
C VAL A 148 31.54 22.03 0.78
N ARG A 149 32.86 22.10 0.62
CA ARG A 149 33.45 22.74 -0.57
C ARG A 149 33.49 21.73 -1.70
N LEU A 150 32.59 21.90 -2.66
CA LEU A 150 32.56 21.18 -3.92
C LEU A 150 32.95 22.12 -5.05
N SER A 151 33.68 21.60 -6.04
CA SER A 151 33.80 22.27 -7.34
C SER A 151 32.43 22.44 -7.99
N GLU A 152 32.33 23.31 -8.99
CA GLU A 152 31.09 23.52 -9.72
C GLU A 152 30.57 22.22 -10.37
N ILE A 153 31.47 21.43 -10.94
CA ILE A 153 31.15 20.16 -11.59
C ILE A 153 30.66 19.14 -10.56
N GLU A 154 31.38 18.95 -9.45
CA GLU A 154 30.98 18.01 -8.39
C GLU A 154 29.63 18.39 -7.78
N ARG A 155 29.39 19.69 -7.56
CA ARG A 155 28.12 20.17 -7.03
C ARG A 155 26.97 19.93 -7.99
N ARG A 156 27.16 20.14 -9.30
CA ARG A 156 26.16 19.82 -10.31
C ARG A 156 25.84 18.33 -10.34
N MET A 157 26.87 17.48 -10.29
CA MET A 157 26.71 16.02 -10.29
C MET A 157 26.04 15.52 -9.01
N TRP A 158 26.41 16.09 -7.86
CA TRP A 158 25.76 15.84 -6.58
C TRP A 158 24.28 16.20 -6.61
N ASN A 159 23.94 17.40 -7.07
CA ASN A 159 22.55 17.85 -7.14
C ASN A 159 21.71 16.99 -8.08
N GLN A 160 22.28 16.59 -9.23
CA GLN A 160 21.62 15.67 -10.16
C GLN A 160 21.32 14.33 -9.48
N PHE A 161 22.33 13.74 -8.83
CA PHE A 161 22.15 12.48 -8.12
C PHE A 161 21.13 12.59 -6.98
N TRP A 162 21.31 13.56 -6.08
CA TRP A 162 20.49 13.68 -4.89
C TRP A 162 19.04 14.05 -5.22
N HIS A 163 18.80 15.14 -5.96
CA HIS A 163 17.45 15.65 -6.16
C HIS A 163 16.67 14.91 -7.25
N ILE A 164 17.34 14.42 -8.29
CA ILE A 164 16.66 13.80 -9.44
C ILE A 164 16.63 12.28 -9.30
N SER A 165 17.76 11.65 -9.03
CA SER A 165 17.83 10.19 -8.93
C SER A 165 17.32 9.71 -7.57
N PHE A 166 18.05 9.98 -6.48
CA PHE A 166 17.75 9.39 -5.18
C PHE A 166 16.42 9.86 -4.61
N LEU A 167 16.18 11.19 -4.53
CA LEU A 167 14.90 11.71 -4.06
C LEU A 167 13.75 11.40 -5.02
N GLY A 168 14.00 11.26 -6.33
CA GLY A 168 13.00 10.80 -7.28
C GLY A 168 12.51 9.38 -6.97
N GLU A 169 13.43 8.48 -6.59
CA GLU A 169 13.05 7.15 -6.10
C GLU A 169 12.29 7.23 -4.77
N MET A 170 12.72 8.08 -3.84
CA MET A 170 12.05 8.20 -2.54
C MET A 170 10.63 8.78 -2.66
N GLN A 171 10.42 9.72 -3.58
CA GLN A 171 9.13 10.35 -3.81
C GLN A 171 8.01 9.35 -4.17
N LYS A 172 8.36 8.24 -4.83
CA LYS A 172 7.43 7.16 -5.20
C LYS A 172 6.68 6.62 -3.97
N TRP A 173 7.39 6.39 -2.87
CA TRP A 173 6.79 5.88 -1.64
C TRP A 173 6.39 7.00 -0.68
N GLU A 174 7.05 8.16 -0.70
CA GLU A 174 6.65 9.31 0.14
C GLU A 174 5.24 9.79 -0.16
N SER A 175 4.90 9.93 -1.45
CA SER A 175 3.56 10.34 -1.88
C SER A 175 2.49 9.36 -1.41
N ARG A 176 2.77 8.05 -1.53
CA ARG A 176 1.87 7.00 -1.05
C ARG A 176 1.75 6.99 0.46
N ALA A 177 2.84 7.18 1.20
CA ALA A 177 2.80 7.27 2.66
C ALA A 177 1.86 8.38 3.15
N LEU A 178 1.88 9.54 2.48
CA LEU A 178 1.00 10.67 2.81
C LEU A 178 -0.47 10.37 2.48
N ALA A 179 -0.72 9.77 1.32
CA ALA A 179 -2.07 9.42 0.85
C ALA A 179 -2.68 8.19 1.55
N LEU A 180 -1.85 7.36 2.20
CA LEU A 180 -2.28 6.10 2.79
C LEU A 180 -3.35 6.35 3.85
N SER A 181 -4.52 5.77 3.64
CA SER A 181 -5.67 5.84 4.53
C SER A 181 -6.48 4.54 4.39
N LEU A 182 -7.36 4.31 5.37
CA LEU A 182 -8.40 3.29 5.24
C LEU A 182 -9.67 3.96 4.72
N PRO A 183 -10.40 3.28 3.82
CA PRO A 183 -11.72 3.73 3.40
C PRO A 183 -12.69 3.81 4.57
N SER A 184 -13.75 4.61 4.45
CA SER A 184 -14.87 4.60 5.38
C SER A 184 -15.59 3.24 5.36
N TRP A 185 -16.54 3.06 6.28
CA TRP A 185 -17.35 1.85 6.28
C TRP A 185 -18.17 1.71 4.98
N GLU A 186 -18.75 2.81 4.52
CA GLU A 186 -19.55 2.85 3.30
C GLU A 186 -18.66 2.56 2.08
N GLU A 187 -17.49 3.21 2.00
CA GLU A 187 -16.53 3.02 0.90
C GLU A 187 -16.02 1.58 0.82
N ILE A 188 -15.65 0.93 1.94
CA ILE A 188 -15.15 -0.45 1.90
C ILE A 188 -16.26 -1.46 1.54
N ILE A 189 -17.50 -1.16 1.92
CA ILE A 189 -18.65 -1.98 1.58
C ILE A 189 -18.93 -1.89 0.08
N ASP A 190 -18.93 -0.68 -0.49
CA ASP A 190 -19.06 -0.46 -1.92
C ASP A 190 -17.92 -1.15 -2.70
N GLU A 191 -16.66 -0.98 -2.27
CA GLU A 191 -15.50 -1.69 -2.86
C GLU A 191 -15.67 -3.21 -2.83
N LEU A 192 -16.21 -3.77 -1.74
CA LEU A 192 -16.44 -5.21 -1.62
C LEU A 192 -17.57 -5.68 -2.53
N TYR A 193 -18.64 -4.89 -2.66
CA TYR A 193 -19.75 -5.19 -3.56
C TYR A 193 -19.32 -5.15 -5.02
N ASP A 194 -18.56 -4.14 -5.42
CA ASP A 194 -18.02 -4.03 -6.77
C ASP A 194 -17.15 -5.24 -7.12
N ALA A 195 -16.30 -5.69 -6.19
CA ALA A 195 -15.50 -6.91 -6.36
C ALA A 195 -16.38 -8.17 -6.49
N ILE A 196 -17.48 -8.27 -5.75
CA ILE A 196 -18.43 -9.39 -5.86
C ILE A 196 -19.12 -9.37 -7.24
N LEU A 197 -19.59 -8.21 -7.69
CA LEU A 197 -20.23 -8.03 -9.00
C LEU A 197 -19.32 -8.45 -10.15
N GLU A 198 -18.06 -8.07 -10.07
CA GLU A 198 -17.05 -8.41 -11.08
C GLU A 198 -16.79 -9.93 -11.10
N CYS A 199 -16.54 -10.53 -9.94
CA CYS A 199 -15.95 -11.87 -9.83
C CYS A 199 -16.96 -13.02 -9.69
N VAL A 200 -18.21 -12.76 -9.28
CA VAL A 200 -19.17 -13.81 -8.86
C VAL A 200 -20.27 -14.01 -9.90
N GLU A 201 -20.59 -15.28 -10.18
CA GLU A 201 -21.65 -15.63 -11.13
C GLU A 201 -23.04 -15.25 -10.59
N GLY A 202 -23.89 -14.64 -11.42
CA GLY A 202 -25.25 -14.27 -11.03
C GLY A 202 -25.35 -13.19 -9.95
N ALA A 203 -24.26 -12.46 -9.67
CA ALA A 203 -24.21 -11.43 -8.63
C ALA A 203 -25.29 -10.33 -8.81
N ASP A 204 -25.57 -9.91 -10.05
CA ASP A 204 -26.60 -8.93 -10.37
C ASP A 204 -28.00 -9.40 -9.93
N ASP A 205 -28.32 -10.68 -10.18
CA ASP A 205 -29.61 -11.29 -9.82
C ASP A 205 -29.73 -11.46 -8.30
N MET A 206 -28.64 -11.81 -7.62
CA MET A 206 -28.61 -11.91 -6.15
C MET A 206 -28.88 -10.56 -5.49
N LEU A 207 -28.25 -9.49 -5.98
CA LEU A 207 -28.41 -8.15 -5.42
C LEU A 207 -29.80 -7.58 -5.70
N ALA A 208 -30.32 -7.78 -6.92
CA ALA A 208 -31.67 -7.35 -7.29
C ALA A 208 -32.76 -8.06 -6.45
N ASN A 209 -32.54 -9.31 -6.08
CA ASN A 209 -33.46 -10.06 -5.23
C ASN A 209 -33.36 -9.66 -3.75
N ALA A 210 -32.17 -9.31 -3.25
CA ALA A 210 -31.98 -8.78 -1.90
C ALA A 210 -32.68 -7.42 -1.70
N THR A 211 -32.61 -6.52 -2.69
CA THR A 211 -33.32 -5.23 -2.62
C THR A 211 -34.84 -5.39 -2.65
N ARG A 212 -35.35 -6.38 -3.40
CA ARG A 212 -36.79 -6.72 -3.43
C ARG A 212 -37.26 -7.39 -2.12
N GLY A 213 -36.38 -8.15 -1.46
CA GLY A 213 -36.65 -8.73 -0.14
C GLY A 213 -36.77 -7.67 0.96
N ILE A 214 -35.89 -6.67 0.99
CA ILE A 214 -35.93 -5.57 1.97
C ILE A 214 -37.20 -4.71 1.82
N ALA A 215 -37.71 -4.55 0.59
CA ALA A 215 -38.98 -3.86 0.36
C ALA A 215 -40.22 -4.65 0.86
N ASN A 216 -40.10 -5.97 1.04
CA ASN A 216 -41.21 -6.85 1.45
C ASN A 216 -41.10 -7.38 2.89
N THR A 217 -39.96 -7.27 3.55
CA THR A 217 -39.80 -7.67 4.96
C THR A 217 -38.93 -6.67 5.71
N GLY A 218 -39.56 -5.89 6.58
CA GLY A 218 -38.85 -5.25 7.67
C GLY A 218 -38.26 -6.32 8.60
N GLY A 219 -36.94 -6.42 8.66
CA GLY A 219 -36.24 -7.19 9.68
C GLY A 219 -35.10 -8.08 9.17
N LEU A 220 -33.90 -7.71 9.63
CA LEU A 220 -32.72 -8.54 9.94
C LEU A 220 -31.88 -9.07 8.76
N LEU A 221 -30.72 -8.41 8.58
CA LEU A 221 -29.44 -9.01 8.14
C LEU A 221 -28.68 -9.53 9.36
#